data_AF-A0AAE1BPL3-F1
#
_entry.id   AF-A0AAE1BPL3-F1
#
_cell.length_a   1.000
_cell.length_b   1.000
_cell.length_c   1.000
_cell.angle_alpha   90.00
_cell.angle_beta   90.00
_cell.angle_gamma   90.00
#
_symmetry.space_group_name_H-M   'P 1'
#
loop_
_entity.id
_entity.type
_entity.pdbx_description
1 polymer ?
#
loop_
_entity_poly.entity_id
_entity_poly.type
_entity_poly.pdbx_seq_one_letter_code
_entity_poly.pdbx_strand_id
1 'polypeptide(L)'
;MTEGFIFGNMTSIGSSNSSSDQQQVYGTLALLPRQFFVAFYRNRTKASSDPDLACRLMFQEIKSQAYDARCNNEGWEDFLRGVPCPEGHLCPDEDNPANVVPGTQLTYAIQDINNPRFWYLSLVACVWDRKTCEWRHQDQPLHLRYHLTIVNGNPSATTHSIFEYHFSFDKQDTAEIYLVCLVFYGFILVPLQIYAACRQVHAITRLFTATLVVQVAGLLLNTLHLLVFSSDGIGFLPLNIAGDLFNILAQSSFMLVLLVLAKGWAVTRMVLTGRPLIIALWGLYSVLILTLYFWNMMEVDVIQDIDEYQTWPGWMTLGLRVVIMVWFLCELRTTMTYEHNATKLHFFLHFGAASLVWFIYLPVVALIALQISPLWRYKLLLGFTYSADLLAHSFMTYLLWPERAEQYLLLAYEADLSAELDEFDEAPHIINQYDTAQDINNHRSLPNTHFNIFNNHNDTTTNNHLSNHHDTISNHVDVLNNHQLDVCNHFDVVNSYFDPSSDTEQLKIKT
;
A
#
# COMPACT_ATOMS: atom_id res chain seq x y z
N MET A 1 13.64 26.16 -14.00
CA MET A 1 13.39 25.84 -15.43
C MET A 1 13.69 24.37 -15.56
N THR A 2 12.69 23.56 -15.90
CA THR A 2 12.83 22.10 -15.98
C THR A 2 13.37 21.75 -17.36
N GLU A 3 14.69 21.71 -17.49
CA GLU A 3 15.35 21.13 -18.66
C GLU A 3 15.35 19.60 -18.50
N GLY A 4 15.01 18.88 -19.57
CA GLY A 4 15.13 17.43 -19.64
C GLY A 4 16.24 17.03 -20.61
N PHE A 5 16.92 15.92 -20.36
CA PHE A 5 17.97 15.42 -21.22
C PHE A 5 17.81 13.92 -21.47
N ILE A 6 18.04 13.51 -22.72
CA ILE A 6 18.17 12.11 -23.11
C ILE A 6 19.51 11.95 -23.82
N PHE A 7 20.42 11.18 -23.27
CA PHE A 7 21.77 11.08 -23.80
C PHE A 7 22.32 9.66 -23.64
N GLY A 8 23.30 9.30 -24.46
CA GLY A 8 23.88 7.97 -24.38
C GLY A 8 24.53 7.49 -25.66
N ASN A 9 24.67 6.17 -25.75
CA ASN A 9 25.39 5.49 -26.83
C ASN A 9 24.45 4.55 -27.57
N MET A 10 24.55 4.53 -28.91
CA MET A 10 23.78 3.66 -29.79
C MET A 10 24.66 3.19 -30.94
N THR A 11 25.36 2.07 -30.75
CA THR A 11 26.33 1.52 -31.70
C THR A 11 25.81 0.24 -32.37
N SER A 12 26.30 -0.05 -33.57
CA SER A 12 26.01 -1.31 -34.27
C SER A 12 26.74 -2.50 -33.62
N ILE A 13 26.08 -3.65 -33.52
CA ILE A 13 26.70 -4.92 -33.13
C ILE A 13 27.05 -5.68 -34.41
N GLY A 14 28.29 -5.55 -34.89
CA GLY A 14 28.82 -6.45 -35.93
C GLY A 14 29.46 -5.84 -37.18
N SER A 15 29.65 -4.52 -37.28
CA SER A 15 30.37 -3.92 -38.42
C SER A 15 31.83 -3.62 -38.09
N SER A 16 32.62 -4.64 -37.73
CA SER A 16 34.07 -4.47 -37.56
C SER A 16 34.85 -4.47 -38.89
N ASN A 17 34.22 -4.66 -40.05
CA ASN A 17 34.93 -4.77 -41.33
C ASN A 17 34.15 -4.24 -42.54
N SER A 18 33.74 -2.96 -42.51
CA SER A 18 33.40 -2.25 -43.76
C SER A 18 34.10 -0.90 -43.76
N SER A 19 35.39 -0.96 -44.10
CA SER A 19 36.18 0.16 -44.58
C SER A 19 35.56 0.70 -45.87
N SER A 20 34.72 1.73 -45.78
CA SER A 20 34.56 2.80 -46.79
C SER A 20 33.39 3.73 -46.42
N ASP A 21 33.73 4.89 -45.84
CA ASP A 21 33.29 6.24 -46.22
C ASP A 21 31.79 6.57 -46.46
N GLN A 22 30.84 5.73 -46.10
CA GLN A 22 29.43 6.12 -46.00
C GLN A 22 28.86 5.65 -44.66
N GLN A 23 28.63 6.63 -43.79
CA GLN A 23 27.93 6.50 -42.52
C GLN A 23 26.48 6.07 -42.83
N GLN A 24 26.27 4.77 -42.99
CA GLN A 24 25.00 4.24 -43.48
C GLN A 24 23.99 4.22 -42.34
N VAL A 25 23.03 5.15 -42.39
CA VAL A 25 21.90 5.22 -41.45
C VAL A 25 20.95 4.08 -41.76
N TYR A 26 20.64 3.25 -40.76
CA TYR A 26 19.75 2.09 -40.88
C TYR A 26 18.41 2.30 -40.18
N GLY A 27 18.28 3.34 -39.36
CA GLY A 27 17.02 3.68 -38.72
C GLY A 27 17.05 5.09 -38.16
N THR A 28 15.89 5.54 -37.71
CA THR A 28 15.71 6.85 -37.10
C THR A 28 15.22 6.68 -35.67
N LEU A 29 15.94 7.29 -34.75
CA LEU A 29 15.48 7.55 -33.40
C LEU A 29 14.72 8.88 -33.42
N ALA A 30 13.46 8.87 -33.02
CA ALA A 30 12.59 10.04 -33.00
C ALA A 30 12.16 10.35 -31.56
N LEU A 31 12.42 11.57 -31.11
CA LEU A 31 11.93 12.11 -29.84
C LEU A 31 10.80 13.10 -30.12
N LEU A 32 9.58 12.74 -29.73
CA LEU A 32 8.38 13.48 -30.13
C LEU A 32 7.51 13.84 -28.92
N PRO A 33 6.99 15.08 -28.85
CA PRO A 33 5.94 15.40 -27.91
C PRO A 33 4.63 14.70 -28.33
N ARG A 34 3.73 14.50 -27.36
CA ARG A 34 2.44 13.81 -27.56
C ARG A 34 1.67 14.22 -28.82
N GLN A 35 1.65 15.51 -29.13
CA GLN A 35 0.90 16.08 -30.25
C GLN A 35 1.29 15.47 -31.61
N PHE A 36 2.57 15.16 -31.82
CA PHE A 36 3.05 14.51 -33.03
C PHE A 36 3.10 12.98 -32.89
N PHE A 37 3.35 12.50 -31.67
CA PHE A 37 3.55 11.08 -31.42
C PHE A 37 2.29 10.24 -31.69
N VAL A 38 1.08 10.73 -31.40
CA VAL A 38 -0.15 9.94 -31.60
C VAL A 38 -0.40 9.64 -33.08
N ALA A 39 -0.27 10.64 -33.95
CA ALA A 39 -0.42 10.46 -35.39
C ALA A 39 0.70 9.55 -35.97
N PHE A 40 1.94 9.82 -35.56
CA PHE A 40 3.11 8.99 -35.86
C PHE A 40 2.88 7.52 -35.49
N TYR A 41 2.48 7.24 -34.25
CA TYR A 41 2.27 5.89 -33.75
C TYR A 41 1.09 5.19 -34.43
N ARG A 42 0.00 5.90 -34.73
CA ARG A 42 -1.16 5.33 -35.42
C ARG A 42 -0.83 4.89 -36.84
N ASN A 43 -0.03 5.68 -37.56
CA ASN A 43 0.32 5.42 -38.96
C ASN A 43 1.23 4.20 -39.16
N ARG A 44 1.89 3.72 -38.10
CA ARG A 44 2.70 2.47 -38.13
C ARG A 44 1.92 1.25 -38.59
N THR A 45 0.60 1.22 -38.33
CA THR A 45 -0.28 0.10 -38.69
C THR A 45 -0.36 -0.15 -40.20
N LYS A 46 -0.01 0.86 -41.01
CA LYS A 46 0.06 0.75 -42.47
C LYS A 46 1.30 0.01 -42.97
N ALA A 47 2.29 -0.22 -42.11
CA ALA A 47 3.53 -0.90 -42.48
C ALA A 47 3.28 -2.35 -42.95
N SER A 48 2.22 -3.00 -42.46
CA SER A 48 1.86 -4.34 -42.90
C SER A 48 1.40 -4.41 -44.36
N SER A 49 0.90 -3.29 -44.92
CA SER A 49 0.45 -3.23 -46.33
C SER A 49 1.49 -2.58 -47.24
N ASP A 50 2.08 -1.46 -46.82
CA ASP A 50 3.04 -0.68 -47.58
C ASP A 50 3.99 0.03 -46.60
N PRO A 51 5.19 -0.52 -46.35
CA PRO A 51 6.16 0.05 -45.42
C PRO A 51 6.64 1.46 -45.79
N ASP A 52 6.85 1.74 -47.07
CA ASP A 52 7.29 3.06 -47.54
C ASP A 52 6.19 4.11 -47.38
N LEU A 53 4.94 3.75 -47.66
CA LEU A 53 3.80 4.60 -47.36
C LEU A 53 3.67 4.84 -45.85
N ALA A 54 3.88 3.81 -45.03
CA ALA A 54 3.84 3.96 -43.57
C ALA A 54 4.90 4.97 -43.10
N CYS A 55 6.16 4.84 -43.52
CA CYS A 55 7.22 5.79 -43.16
C CYS A 55 6.86 7.23 -43.58
N ARG A 56 6.33 7.42 -44.80
CA ARG A 56 5.90 8.75 -45.27
C ARG A 56 4.76 9.34 -44.42
N LEU A 57 3.76 8.53 -44.07
CA LEU A 57 2.63 8.96 -43.25
C LEU A 57 3.03 9.21 -41.78
N MET A 58 3.93 8.39 -41.22
CA MET A 58 4.41 8.55 -39.85
C MET A 58 5.09 9.90 -39.65
N PHE A 59 5.93 10.33 -40.60
CA PHE A 59 6.68 11.57 -40.51
C PHE A 59 6.04 12.76 -41.25
N GLN A 60 4.80 12.62 -41.74
CA GLN A 60 4.15 13.65 -42.55
C GLN A 60 4.03 14.99 -41.82
N GLU A 61 3.55 14.98 -40.56
CA GLU A 61 3.39 16.19 -39.75
C GLU A 61 4.75 16.68 -39.22
N ILE A 62 5.64 15.74 -38.88
CA ILE A 62 6.97 16.00 -38.32
C ILE A 62 7.89 16.68 -39.34
N LYS A 63 7.77 16.33 -40.63
CA LYS A 63 8.61 16.86 -41.72
C LYS A 63 8.60 18.40 -41.79
N SER A 64 7.51 19.05 -41.39
CA SER A 64 7.42 20.52 -41.40
C SER A 64 8.15 21.19 -40.24
N GLN A 65 8.33 20.50 -39.11
CA GLN A 65 8.85 21.06 -37.87
C GLN A 65 10.30 20.62 -37.60
N ALA A 66 10.64 19.39 -37.97
CA ALA A 66 11.96 18.82 -37.76
C ALA A 66 13.01 19.50 -38.65
N TYR A 67 14.07 19.97 -38.04
CA TYR A 67 15.21 20.56 -38.73
C TYR A 67 16.00 19.49 -39.52
N ASP A 68 16.37 19.83 -40.76
CA ASP A 68 17.34 19.09 -41.56
C ASP A 68 18.13 20.10 -42.41
N ALA A 69 19.46 20.11 -42.29
CA ALA A 69 20.31 21.11 -42.91
C ALA A 69 20.14 21.22 -44.45
N ARG A 70 19.70 20.16 -45.14
CA ARG A 70 19.59 20.11 -46.61
C ARG A 70 18.14 20.21 -47.10
N CYS A 71 17.23 19.50 -46.45
CA CYS A 71 15.86 19.33 -46.91
C CYS A 71 14.84 20.19 -46.15
N ASN A 72 15.17 20.66 -44.94
CA ASN A 72 14.30 21.55 -44.17
C ASN A 72 15.08 22.42 -43.18
N ASN A 73 15.73 23.47 -43.68
CA ASN A 73 16.51 24.41 -42.88
C ASN A 73 15.64 25.39 -42.07
N GLU A 74 14.34 25.47 -42.36
CA GLU A 74 13.37 26.29 -41.63
C GLU A 74 12.73 25.54 -40.44
N GLY A 75 13.07 24.27 -40.22
CA GLY A 75 12.62 23.51 -39.04
C GLY A 75 13.20 24.08 -37.74
N TRP A 76 12.37 24.19 -36.70
CA TRP A 76 12.77 24.80 -35.42
C TRP A 76 13.07 23.76 -34.34
N GLU A 77 12.67 22.51 -34.59
CA GLU A 77 12.70 21.44 -33.60
C GLU A 77 13.70 20.36 -33.98
N ASP A 78 14.41 19.86 -32.96
CA ASP A 78 15.47 18.87 -33.12
C ASP A 78 15.02 17.48 -32.66
N PHE A 79 14.17 16.84 -33.47
CA PHE A 79 13.46 15.61 -33.10
C PHE A 79 14.16 14.31 -33.50
N LEU A 80 15.12 14.35 -34.42
CA LEU A 80 15.53 13.16 -35.18
C LEU A 80 17.03 12.89 -35.06
N ARG A 81 17.38 11.62 -34.89
CA ARG A 81 18.77 11.11 -34.98
C ARG A 81 18.81 9.85 -35.83
N GLY A 82 19.72 9.83 -36.79
CA GLY A 82 20.09 8.65 -37.56
C GLY A 82 20.94 7.70 -36.72
N VAL A 83 20.56 6.43 -36.72
CA VAL A 83 21.28 5.35 -36.02
C VAL A 83 21.62 4.21 -37.00
N PRO A 84 22.70 3.46 -36.77
CA PRO A 84 23.64 3.47 -35.65
C PRO A 84 24.65 4.63 -35.71
N CYS A 85 25.19 4.97 -34.56
CA CYS A 85 26.30 5.92 -34.44
C CYS A 85 27.64 5.18 -34.55
N PRO A 86 28.67 5.76 -35.19
CA PRO A 86 29.98 5.12 -35.33
C PRO A 86 30.64 4.92 -33.97
N GLU A 87 31.32 3.79 -33.79
CA GLU A 87 31.93 3.44 -32.51
C GLU A 87 32.97 4.50 -32.07
N GLY A 88 32.82 5.01 -30.84
CA GLY A 88 33.70 6.04 -30.28
C GLY A 88 33.54 7.44 -30.87
N HIS A 89 32.59 7.64 -31.79
CA HIS A 89 32.31 8.93 -32.43
C HIS A 89 30.87 9.38 -32.20
N LEU A 90 30.62 10.68 -32.40
CA LEU A 90 29.29 11.27 -32.36
C LEU A 90 28.40 10.73 -33.48
N CYS A 91 27.09 10.78 -33.25
CA CYS A 91 26.11 10.40 -34.27
C CYS A 91 26.17 11.35 -35.48
N PRO A 92 25.72 10.91 -36.67
CA PRO A 92 25.87 11.66 -37.92
C PRO A 92 25.18 13.04 -37.92
N ASP A 93 24.19 13.22 -37.06
CA ASP A 93 23.40 14.46 -36.96
C ASP A 93 23.86 15.36 -35.78
N GLU A 94 24.90 14.95 -35.05
CA GLU A 94 25.49 15.71 -33.94
C GLU A 94 26.69 16.53 -34.45
N ASP A 95 26.42 17.73 -34.98
CA ASP A 95 27.44 18.57 -35.62
C ASP A 95 28.37 19.30 -34.64
N ASN A 96 27.89 19.58 -33.42
CA ASN A 96 28.63 20.33 -32.40
C ASN A 96 28.86 19.49 -31.13
N PRO A 97 30.10 19.03 -30.88
CA PRO A 97 30.43 18.27 -29.68
C PRO A 97 30.11 18.98 -28.36
N ALA A 98 30.04 20.31 -28.34
CA ALA A 98 29.73 21.08 -27.14
C ALA A 98 28.27 20.92 -26.68
N ASN A 99 27.36 20.50 -27.57
CA ASN A 99 25.96 20.27 -27.25
C ASN A 99 25.70 18.85 -26.72
N VAL A 100 26.69 17.95 -26.83
CA VAL A 100 26.59 16.55 -26.44
C VAL A 100 27.18 16.35 -25.06
N VAL A 101 26.51 15.55 -24.22
CA VAL A 101 27.02 15.21 -22.89
C VAL A 101 28.37 14.46 -23.02
N PRO A 102 29.43 14.89 -22.32
CA PRO A 102 30.75 14.28 -22.43
C PRO A 102 30.74 12.77 -22.21
N GLY A 103 31.42 12.02 -23.08
CA GLY A 103 31.50 10.57 -23.02
C GLY A 103 30.31 9.83 -23.64
N THR A 104 29.39 10.55 -24.29
CA THR A 104 28.24 9.96 -25.01
C THR A 104 28.23 10.30 -26.50
N GLN A 105 27.42 9.58 -27.29
CA GLN A 105 27.38 9.72 -28.75
C GLN A 105 26.27 10.64 -29.26
N LEU A 106 25.17 10.77 -28.51
CA LEU A 106 24.03 11.64 -28.83
C LEU A 106 23.48 12.30 -27.58
N THR A 107 22.82 13.44 -27.78
CA THR A 107 22.05 14.12 -26.73
C THR A 107 20.83 14.82 -27.34
N TYR A 108 19.67 14.56 -26.76
CA TYR A 108 18.50 15.40 -26.89
C TYR A 108 18.42 16.33 -25.68
N ALA A 109 18.43 17.64 -25.93
CA ALA A 109 18.16 18.65 -24.93
C ALA A 109 16.71 19.13 -25.08
N ILE A 110 15.91 18.89 -24.03
CA ILE A 110 14.49 19.25 -23.99
C ILE A 110 14.36 20.52 -23.16
N GLN A 111 14.08 21.64 -23.82
CA GLN A 111 13.83 22.92 -23.18
C GLN A 111 12.37 23.34 -23.40
N ASP A 112 11.46 22.89 -22.55
CA ASP A 112 10.11 23.46 -22.49
C ASP A 112 10.00 24.39 -21.28
N ILE A 113 10.02 25.70 -21.57
CA ILE A 113 10.04 26.76 -20.56
C ILE A 113 8.65 26.98 -19.96
N ASN A 114 7.58 26.59 -20.69
CA ASN A 114 6.22 27.06 -20.37
C ASN A 114 5.35 25.99 -19.73
N ASN A 115 5.43 24.71 -20.13
CA ASN A 115 4.60 23.65 -19.53
C ASN A 115 5.29 22.27 -19.51
N PRO A 116 5.16 21.48 -18.43
CA PRO A 116 5.56 20.09 -18.45
C PRO A 116 4.71 19.30 -19.46
N ARG A 117 5.34 18.42 -20.23
CA ARG A 117 4.68 17.56 -21.23
C ARG A 117 5.36 16.21 -21.35
N PHE A 118 4.60 15.19 -21.74
CA PHE A 118 5.17 13.88 -22.04
C PHE A 118 5.88 13.89 -23.40
N TRP A 119 7.08 13.32 -23.39
CA TRP A 119 7.92 13.09 -24.55
C TRP A 119 8.07 11.59 -24.77
N TYR A 120 7.99 11.18 -26.03
CA TYR A 120 8.03 9.79 -26.43
C TYR A 120 9.24 9.57 -27.33
N LEU A 121 10.08 8.60 -26.94
CA LEU A 121 11.23 8.18 -27.71
C LEU A 121 10.87 6.90 -28.49
N SER A 122 11.08 6.90 -29.80
CA SER A 122 10.75 5.77 -30.66
C SER A 122 11.87 5.50 -31.66
N LEU A 123 12.28 4.24 -31.74
CA LEU A 123 13.20 3.75 -32.76
C LEU A 123 12.41 3.11 -33.89
N VAL A 124 12.60 3.59 -35.13
CA VAL A 124 11.89 3.09 -36.31
C VAL A 124 12.83 2.77 -37.47
N ALA A 125 12.47 1.73 -38.24
CA ALA A 125 13.15 1.32 -39.48
C ALA A 125 12.73 2.18 -40.68
N CYS A 126 12.67 3.50 -40.47
CA CYS A 126 12.45 4.49 -41.51
C CYS A 126 13.71 5.34 -41.61
N VAL A 127 14.18 5.58 -42.83
CA VAL A 127 15.39 6.34 -43.12
C VAL A 127 15.02 7.54 -43.99
N TRP A 128 15.65 8.66 -43.68
CA TRP A 128 15.50 9.89 -44.44
C TRP A 128 16.50 9.91 -45.60
N ASP A 129 16.01 9.86 -46.84
CA ASP A 129 16.87 9.96 -48.01
C ASP A 129 17.20 11.44 -48.28
N ARG A 130 18.40 11.87 -47.88
CA ARG A 130 18.91 13.24 -48.07
C ARG A 130 19.03 13.65 -49.55
N LYS A 131 18.91 12.73 -50.52
CA LYS A 131 18.91 13.08 -51.97
C LYS A 131 17.52 13.38 -52.49
N THR A 132 16.52 12.60 -52.08
CA THR A 132 15.13 12.74 -52.54
C THR A 132 14.24 13.52 -51.58
N CYS A 133 14.71 13.76 -50.35
CA CYS A 133 13.96 14.39 -49.26
C CYS A 133 12.63 13.67 -48.98
N GLU A 134 12.66 12.34 -49.05
CA GLU A 134 11.55 11.44 -48.77
C GLU A 134 11.95 10.37 -47.75
N TRP A 135 10.97 9.98 -46.93
CA TRP A 135 11.08 8.88 -45.99
C TRP A 135 10.90 7.55 -46.70
N ARG A 136 11.80 6.62 -46.45
CA ARG A 136 11.76 5.26 -47.00
C ARG A 136 11.93 4.22 -45.91
N HIS A 137 11.38 3.04 -46.14
CA HIS A 137 11.59 1.91 -45.27
C HIS A 137 12.99 1.33 -45.46
N GLN A 138 13.62 0.92 -44.37
CA GLN A 138 14.87 0.18 -44.39
C GLN A 138 14.60 -1.31 -44.14
N ASP A 139 14.84 -2.14 -45.16
CA ASP A 139 14.58 -3.58 -45.09
C ASP A 139 15.66 -4.37 -44.34
N GLN A 140 16.84 -3.77 -44.11
CA GLN A 140 17.97 -4.49 -43.51
C GLN A 140 17.83 -4.58 -41.98
N PRO A 141 18.11 -5.76 -41.39
CA PRO A 141 18.05 -5.93 -39.95
C PRO A 141 19.14 -5.10 -39.27
N LEU A 142 18.74 -4.33 -38.25
CA LEU A 142 19.62 -3.47 -37.49
C LEU A 142 19.85 -4.06 -36.09
N HIS A 143 21.08 -4.51 -35.81
CA HIS A 143 21.48 -4.97 -34.49
C HIS A 143 22.19 -3.85 -33.73
N LEU A 144 21.60 -3.38 -32.63
CA LEU A 144 22.10 -2.24 -31.85
C LEU A 144 22.48 -2.65 -30.43
N ARG A 145 23.59 -2.09 -29.96
CA ARG A 145 23.91 -1.97 -28.55
C ARG A 145 23.61 -0.54 -28.14
N TYR A 146 22.67 -0.38 -27.22
CA TYR A 146 22.28 0.94 -26.73
C TYR A 146 22.37 1.03 -25.22
N HIS A 147 22.70 2.22 -24.75
CA HIS A 147 22.55 2.64 -23.36
C HIS A 147 22.12 4.09 -23.40
N LEU A 148 20.89 4.37 -22.98
CA LEU A 148 20.31 5.71 -22.96
C LEU A 148 19.91 6.06 -21.54
N THR A 149 20.26 7.26 -21.12
CA THR A 149 19.95 7.82 -19.82
C THR A 149 18.99 8.98 -20.01
N ILE A 150 17.89 8.98 -19.26
CA ILE A 150 16.81 9.96 -19.32
C ILE A 150 16.75 10.66 -17.97
N VAL A 151 16.85 11.99 -17.95
CA VAL A 151 16.91 12.78 -16.71
C VAL A 151 16.15 14.09 -16.83
N ASN A 152 15.62 14.57 -15.71
CA ASN A 152 15.02 15.89 -15.54
C ASN A 152 16.01 16.81 -14.79
N GLY A 153 16.94 17.34 -15.56
CA GLY A 153 17.95 18.27 -15.10
C GLY A 153 19.14 18.27 -16.05
N ASN A 154 19.88 19.37 -16.07
CA ASN A 154 21.07 19.48 -16.91
C ASN A 154 22.20 18.58 -16.35
N PRO A 155 22.69 17.56 -17.07
CA PRO A 155 23.74 16.65 -16.58
C PRO A 155 25.08 17.33 -16.27
N SER A 156 25.30 18.53 -16.81
CA SER A 156 26.53 19.30 -16.58
C SER A 156 26.45 20.18 -15.32
N ALA A 157 25.29 20.29 -14.69
CA ALA A 157 25.15 21.09 -13.47
C ALA A 157 25.82 20.40 -12.27
N THR A 158 26.42 21.19 -11.37
CA THR A 158 27.22 20.68 -10.24
C THR A 158 26.38 20.04 -9.13
N THR A 159 25.09 20.38 -9.06
CA THR A 159 24.16 19.87 -8.04
C THR A 159 22.81 19.56 -8.67
N HIS A 160 22.33 18.35 -8.46
CA HIS A 160 20.98 17.94 -8.85
C HIS A 160 20.17 17.62 -7.60
N SER A 161 18.86 17.86 -7.67
CA SER A 161 17.93 17.34 -6.67
C SER A 161 17.79 15.83 -6.86
N ILE A 162 18.19 15.07 -5.85
CA ILE A 162 18.25 13.59 -5.90
C ILE A 162 16.86 12.99 -6.19
N PHE A 163 15.80 13.59 -5.65
CA PHE A 163 14.42 13.14 -5.81
C PHE A 163 13.71 13.69 -7.05
N GLU A 164 14.41 14.44 -7.90
CA GLU A 164 13.84 14.97 -9.15
C GLU A 164 14.59 14.50 -10.39
N TYR A 165 15.90 14.26 -10.27
CA TYR A 165 16.79 14.05 -11.43
C TYR A 165 16.40 12.85 -12.29
N HIS A 166 16.11 11.71 -11.68
CA HIS A 166 15.68 10.49 -12.41
C HIS A 166 14.16 10.34 -12.51
N PHE A 167 13.40 11.16 -11.77
CA PHE A 167 11.95 11.05 -11.71
C PHE A 167 11.28 11.85 -12.80
N SER A 168 10.38 11.23 -13.56
CA SER A 168 9.46 11.95 -14.44
C SER A 168 8.62 12.94 -13.63
N PHE A 169 8.15 14.01 -14.27
CA PHE A 169 7.41 15.07 -13.59
C PHE A 169 6.19 14.56 -12.78
N ASP A 170 5.49 13.55 -13.31
CA ASP A 170 4.35 12.89 -12.66
C ASP A 170 4.74 12.00 -11.48
N LYS A 171 6.02 11.64 -11.35
CA LYS A 171 6.59 10.82 -10.27
C LYS A 171 7.47 11.59 -9.28
N GLN A 172 7.82 12.84 -9.56
CA GLN A 172 8.47 13.72 -8.59
C GLN A 172 7.64 13.83 -7.31
N ASP A 173 8.28 14.12 -6.17
CA ASP A 173 7.64 14.23 -4.84
C ASP A 173 7.09 12.89 -4.26
N THR A 174 7.10 11.80 -5.03
CA THR A 174 6.50 10.53 -4.59
C THR A 174 7.33 9.87 -3.50
N ALA A 175 8.66 9.89 -3.63
CA ALA A 175 9.59 9.35 -2.63
C ALA A 175 9.38 10.03 -1.27
N GLU A 176 9.16 11.33 -1.26
CA GLU A 176 8.90 12.15 -0.09
C GLU A 176 7.56 11.78 0.57
N ILE A 177 6.50 11.59 -0.22
CA ILE A 177 5.20 11.12 0.31
C ILE A 177 5.38 9.76 1.01
N TYR A 178 6.07 8.82 0.37
CA TYR A 178 6.34 7.50 0.95
C TYR A 178 7.18 7.60 2.22
N LEU A 179 8.22 8.43 2.24
CA LEU A 179 9.10 8.63 3.40
C LEU A 179 8.33 9.24 4.59
N VAL A 180 7.52 10.27 4.34
CA VAL A 180 6.68 10.87 5.38
C VAL A 180 5.72 9.81 5.95
N CYS A 181 5.03 9.05 5.09
CA CYS A 181 4.14 7.99 5.54
C CYS A 181 4.89 6.91 6.33
N LEU A 182 6.06 6.48 5.87
CA LEU A 182 6.90 5.51 6.56
C LEU A 182 7.29 6.00 7.95
N VAL A 183 7.61 7.29 8.11
CA VAL A 183 7.92 7.86 9.42
C VAL A 183 6.71 7.82 10.36
N PHE A 184 5.55 8.27 9.90
CA PHE A 184 4.33 8.28 10.71
C PHE A 184 3.88 6.86 11.09
N TYR A 185 3.86 5.92 10.14
CA TYR A 185 3.45 4.55 10.44
C TYR A 185 4.51 3.81 11.28
N GLY A 186 5.78 3.92 10.92
CA GLY A 186 6.88 3.16 11.53
C GLY A 186 7.27 3.64 12.93
N PHE A 187 7.31 4.95 13.17
CA PHE A 187 7.75 5.50 14.46
C PHE A 187 6.61 5.89 15.41
N ILE A 188 5.38 6.07 14.90
CA ILE A 188 4.24 6.50 15.73
C ILE A 188 3.18 5.39 15.81
N LEU A 189 2.51 5.05 14.71
CA LEU A 189 1.33 4.18 14.77
C LEU A 189 1.64 2.73 15.15
N VAL A 190 2.63 2.09 14.50
CA VAL A 190 2.96 0.69 14.77
C VAL A 190 3.48 0.48 16.20
N PRO A 191 4.42 1.27 16.74
CA PRO A 191 4.85 1.13 18.13
C PRO A 191 3.71 1.29 19.13
N LEU A 192 2.83 2.29 18.93
CA LEU A 192 1.64 2.49 19.78
C LEU A 192 0.70 1.28 19.74
N GLN A 193 0.48 0.70 18.56
CA GLN A 193 -0.43 -0.45 18.40
C GLN A 193 0.18 -1.78 18.84
N ILE A 194 1.50 -1.96 18.73
CA ILE A 194 2.19 -3.10 19.33
C ILE A 194 2.05 -3.02 20.86
N TYR A 195 2.30 -1.84 21.44
CA TYR A 195 2.11 -1.62 22.87
C TYR A 195 0.67 -1.94 23.33
N ALA A 196 -0.33 -1.44 22.60
CA ALA A 196 -1.73 -1.72 22.90
C ALA A 196 -2.07 -3.22 22.77
N ALA A 197 -1.59 -3.89 21.72
CA ALA A 197 -1.83 -5.32 21.48
C ALA A 197 -1.20 -6.21 22.55
N CYS A 198 -0.02 -5.85 23.06
CA CYS A 198 0.64 -6.56 24.15
C CYS A 198 -0.14 -6.45 25.46
N ARG A 199 -0.80 -5.32 25.73
CA ARG A 199 -1.56 -5.11 26.98
C ARG A 199 -2.95 -5.73 26.97
N GLN A 200 -3.69 -5.66 25.87
CA GLN A 200 -5.11 -6.03 25.86
C GLN A 200 -5.42 -7.44 25.33
N VAL A 201 -4.44 -8.16 24.78
CA VAL A 201 -4.53 -9.54 24.25
C VAL A 201 -5.85 -9.84 23.50
N HIS A 202 -6.36 -8.88 22.71
CA HIS A 202 -7.60 -9.01 21.96
C HIS A 202 -7.36 -9.35 20.50
N ALA A 203 -8.20 -10.24 19.96
CA ALA A 203 -8.10 -10.69 18.58
C ALA A 203 -8.24 -9.54 17.56
N ILE A 204 -9.10 -8.54 17.82
CA ILE A 204 -9.28 -7.39 16.92
C ILE A 204 -8.07 -6.47 16.94
N THR A 205 -7.57 -6.10 18.12
CA THR A 205 -6.36 -5.27 18.25
C THR A 205 -5.18 -5.97 17.57
N ARG A 206 -5.02 -7.29 17.74
CA ARG A 206 -3.98 -8.06 17.03
C ARG A 206 -4.15 -8.06 15.51
N LEU A 207 -5.38 -8.21 15.01
CA LEU A 207 -5.68 -8.18 13.57
C LEU A 207 -5.39 -6.79 12.97
N PHE A 208 -5.73 -5.72 13.68
CA PHE A 208 -5.43 -4.36 13.28
C PHE A 208 -3.91 -4.07 13.34
N THR A 209 -3.22 -4.48 14.40
CA THR A 209 -1.75 -4.37 14.48
C THR A 209 -1.07 -5.13 13.34
N ALA A 210 -1.52 -6.35 13.02
CA ALA A 210 -1.01 -7.10 11.86
C ALA A 210 -1.23 -6.33 10.54
N THR A 211 -2.39 -5.69 10.37
CA THR A 211 -2.67 -4.84 9.20
C THR A 211 -1.68 -3.68 9.09
N LEU A 212 -1.37 -2.99 10.19
CA LEU A 212 -0.40 -1.90 10.18
C LEU A 212 1.04 -2.37 9.95
N VAL A 213 1.41 -3.55 10.45
CA VAL A 213 2.74 -4.15 10.19
C VAL A 213 2.88 -4.45 8.70
N VAL A 214 1.86 -5.04 8.07
CA VAL A 214 1.86 -5.27 6.62
C VAL A 214 1.93 -3.94 5.85
N GLN A 215 1.20 -2.91 6.30
CA GLN A 215 1.27 -1.57 5.72
C GLN A 215 2.68 -0.97 5.76
N VAL A 216 3.37 -1.06 6.90
CA VAL A 216 4.76 -0.58 7.04
C VAL A 216 5.71 -1.40 6.18
N ALA A 217 5.54 -2.72 6.12
CA ALA A 217 6.35 -3.56 5.25
C ALA A 217 6.21 -3.16 3.78
N GLY A 218 4.99 -2.90 3.30
CA GLY A 218 4.72 -2.40 1.95
C GLY A 218 5.37 -1.04 1.69
N LEU A 219 5.19 -0.09 2.60
CA LEU A 219 5.81 1.24 2.53
C LEU A 219 7.34 1.18 2.52
N LEU A 220 7.94 0.30 3.32
CA LEU A 220 9.39 0.13 3.37
C LEU A 220 9.94 -0.37 2.03
N LEU A 221 9.31 -1.38 1.42
CA LEU A 221 9.74 -1.93 0.13
C LEU A 221 9.62 -0.90 -0.99
N ASN A 222 8.50 -0.15 -1.04
CA ASN A 222 8.31 0.91 -2.03
C ASN A 222 9.30 2.07 -1.81
N THR A 223 9.53 2.48 -0.56
CA THR A 223 10.53 3.52 -0.26
C THR A 223 11.92 3.07 -0.67
N LEU A 224 12.31 1.83 -0.40
CA LEU A 224 13.61 1.29 -0.81
C LEU A 224 13.75 1.24 -2.33
N HIS A 225 12.70 0.82 -3.05
CA HIS A 225 12.69 0.89 -4.51
C HIS A 225 12.93 2.32 -5.03
N LEU A 226 12.19 3.30 -4.48
CA LEU A 226 12.29 4.70 -4.90
C LEU A 226 13.63 5.34 -4.53
N LEU A 227 14.23 4.95 -3.40
CA LEU A 227 15.58 5.39 -3.00
C LEU A 227 16.64 4.84 -3.97
N VAL A 228 16.56 3.57 -4.35
CA VAL A 228 17.47 3.00 -5.37
C VAL A 228 17.26 3.71 -6.71
N PHE A 229 16.00 3.86 -7.13
CA PHE A 229 15.64 4.57 -8.37
C PHE A 229 16.15 6.03 -8.39
N SER A 230 16.13 6.72 -7.25
CA SER A 230 16.66 8.09 -7.14
C SER A 230 18.17 8.19 -7.39
N SER A 231 18.90 7.07 -7.26
CA SER A 231 20.36 7.01 -7.43
C SER A 231 20.80 6.47 -8.78
N ASP A 232 20.04 5.54 -9.38
CA ASP A 232 20.43 4.85 -10.63
C ASP A 232 19.45 5.05 -11.80
N GLY A 233 18.24 5.57 -11.55
CA GLY A 233 17.17 5.72 -12.55
C GLY A 233 16.56 4.42 -13.05
N ILE A 234 16.88 3.27 -12.45
CA ILE A 234 16.38 1.94 -12.83
C ILE A 234 15.53 1.37 -11.70
N GLY A 235 15.99 1.49 -10.45
CA GLY A 235 15.34 0.90 -9.28
C GLY A 235 15.34 -0.63 -9.30
N PHE A 236 14.57 -1.23 -8.38
CA PHE A 236 14.38 -2.68 -8.34
C PHE A 236 12.90 -3.04 -8.44
N LEU A 237 12.47 -3.44 -9.64
CA LEU A 237 11.05 -3.70 -9.95
C LEU A 237 10.38 -4.73 -9.02
N PRO A 238 11.02 -5.88 -8.65
CA PRO A 238 10.38 -6.84 -7.75
C PRO A 238 10.06 -6.27 -6.36
N LEU A 239 10.85 -5.31 -5.85
CA LEU A 239 10.56 -4.63 -4.59
C LEU A 239 9.30 -3.78 -4.71
N ASN A 240 9.13 -3.04 -5.81
CA ASN A 240 7.92 -2.25 -6.05
C ASN A 240 6.68 -3.15 -6.12
N ILE A 241 6.76 -4.25 -6.88
CA ILE A 241 5.65 -5.20 -6.98
C ILE A 241 5.29 -5.79 -5.61
N ALA A 242 6.29 -6.23 -4.84
CA ALA A 242 6.05 -6.79 -3.51
C ALA A 242 5.47 -5.76 -2.54
N GLY A 243 5.95 -4.52 -2.57
CA GLY A 243 5.45 -3.44 -1.74
C GLY A 243 4.00 -3.06 -2.08
N ASP A 244 3.65 -2.97 -3.36
CA ASP A 244 2.29 -2.73 -3.82
C ASP A 244 1.33 -3.86 -3.41
N LEU A 245 1.76 -5.13 -3.50
CA LEU A 245 0.97 -6.27 -3.03
C LEU A 245 0.72 -6.22 -1.51
N PHE A 246 1.71 -5.84 -0.71
CA PHE A 246 1.52 -5.64 0.73
C PHE A 246 0.59 -4.46 1.03
N ASN A 247 0.67 -3.36 0.29
CA ASN A 247 -0.27 -2.24 0.44
C ASN A 247 -1.72 -2.68 0.13
N ILE A 248 -1.93 -3.44 -0.96
CA ILE A 248 -3.25 -4.01 -1.30
C ILE A 248 -3.74 -4.96 -0.19
N LEU A 249 -2.85 -5.81 0.33
CA LEU A 249 -3.18 -6.72 1.42
C LEU A 249 -3.54 -5.96 2.70
N ALA A 250 -2.82 -4.88 3.04
CA ALA A 250 -3.11 -4.05 4.20
C ALA A 250 -4.46 -3.33 4.05
N GLN A 251 -4.73 -2.69 2.91
CA GLN A 251 -5.99 -1.99 2.66
C GLN A 251 -7.20 -2.94 2.68
N SER A 252 -7.06 -4.12 2.07
CA SER A 252 -8.12 -5.14 2.12
C SER A 252 -8.29 -5.71 3.53
N SER A 253 -7.22 -5.91 4.30
CA SER A 253 -7.31 -6.36 5.69
C SER A 253 -7.96 -5.31 6.59
N PHE A 254 -7.70 -4.02 6.35
CA PHE A 254 -8.38 -2.94 7.08
C PHE A 254 -9.89 -2.94 6.80
N MET A 255 -10.31 -3.15 5.55
CA MET A 255 -11.72 -3.35 5.20
C MET A 255 -12.35 -4.49 6.02
N LEU A 256 -11.65 -5.62 6.18
CA LEU A 256 -12.13 -6.73 7.00
C LEU A 256 -12.31 -6.31 8.47
N VAL A 257 -11.35 -5.59 9.04
CA VAL A 257 -11.43 -5.05 10.41
C VAL A 257 -12.68 -4.18 10.59
N LEU A 258 -12.96 -3.27 9.65
CA LEU A 258 -14.15 -2.41 9.69
C LEU A 258 -15.46 -3.20 9.67
N LEU A 259 -15.57 -4.20 8.78
CA LEU A 259 -16.78 -5.02 8.64
C LEU A 259 -17.04 -5.87 9.89
N VAL A 260 -15.98 -6.43 10.45
CA VAL A 260 -16.05 -7.27 11.63
C VAL A 260 -16.42 -6.45 12.88
N LEU A 261 -15.88 -5.23 13.00
CA LEU A 261 -16.26 -4.27 14.05
C LEU A 261 -17.71 -3.77 13.89
N ALA A 262 -18.19 -3.49 12.68
CA ALA A 262 -19.57 -3.06 12.44
C ALA A 262 -20.60 -4.13 12.85
N LYS A 263 -20.27 -5.41 12.63
CA LYS A 263 -21.04 -6.57 13.12
C LYS A 263 -21.01 -6.73 14.65
N GLY A 264 -20.15 -5.97 15.34
CA GLY A 264 -19.99 -6.01 16.79
C GLY A 264 -19.17 -7.21 17.28
N TRP A 265 -18.35 -7.84 16.44
CA TRP A 265 -17.43 -8.88 16.90
C TRP A 265 -16.48 -8.29 17.94
N ALA A 266 -16.20 -9.05 19.01
CA ALA A 266 -15.40 -8.66 20.19
C ALA A 266 -15.89 -7.43 20.99
N VAL A 267 -16.85 -6.65 20.49
CA VAL A 267 -17.46 -5.49 21.19
C VAL A 267 -18.80 -5.86 21.83
N THR A 268 -19.69 -6.51 21.09
CA THR A 268 -21.06 -6.85 21.54
C THR A 268 -21.35 -8.34 21.48
N ARG A 269 -20.60 -9.11 20.66
CA ARG A 269 -20.81 -10.55 20.45
C ARG A 269 -19.47 -11.29 20.35
N MET A 270 -19.34 -12.39 21.10
CA MET A 270 -18.18 -13.31 21.01
C MET A 270 -18.21 -14.19 19.75
N VAL A 271 -19.41 -14.46 19.22
CA VAL A 271 -19.60 -15.29 18.01
C VAL A 271 -19.97 -14.42 16.82
N LEU A 272 -19.09 -14.38 15.82
CA LEU A 272 -19.36 -13.73 14.54
C LEU A 272 -20.47 -14.47 13.77
N THR A 273 -21.63 -13.84 13.61
CA THR A 273 -22.77 -14.38 12.85
C THR A 273 -22.60 -14.09 11.36
N GLY A 274 -22.75 -15.11 10.51
CA GLY A 274 -22.55 -14.97 9.07
C GLY A 274 -21.08 -14.85 8.64
N ARG A 275 -20.14 -15.48 9.36
CA ARG A 275 -18.70 -15.55 9.01
C ARG A 275 -18.43 -15.80 7.51
N PRO A 276 -19.06 -16.79 6.85
CA PRO A 276 -18.75 -17.06 5.44
C PRO A 276 -19.14 -15.90 4.54
N LEU A 277 -20.19 -15.13 4.86
CA LEU A 277 -20.60 -13.97 4.07
C LEU A 277 -19.57 -12.83 4.17
N ILE A 278 -19.05 -12.55 5.37
CA ILE A 278 -18.02 -11.52 5.55
C ILE A 278 -16.74 -11.90 4.81
N ILE A 279 -16.29 -13.16 4.99
CA ILE A 279 -15.09 -13.68 4.32
C ILE A 279 -15.27 -13.69 2.80
N ALA A 280 -16.47 -14.05 2.31
CA ALA A 280 -16.76 -14.05 0.88
C ALA A 280 -16.77 -12.62 0.30
N LEU A 281 -17.38 -11.64 0.97
CA LEU A 281 -17.40 -10.25 0.51
C LEU A 281 -16.01 -9.62 0.52
N TRP A 282 -15.26 -9.82 1.62
CA TRP A 282 -13.86 -9.39 1.71
C TRP A 282 -13.00 -10.07 0.65
N GLY A 283 -13.09 -11.39 0.52
CA GLY A 283 -12.31 -12.16 -0.46
C GLY A 283 -12.61 -11.74 -1.90
N LEU A 284 -13.89 -11.51 -2.23
CA LEU A 284 -14.28 -10.98 -3.54
C LEU A 284 -13.67 -9.60 -3.78
N TYR A 285 -13.74 -8.70 -2.81
CA TYR A 285 -13.12 -7.37 -2.91
C TYR A 285 -11.59 -7.45 -3.11
N SER A 286 -10.91 -8.28 -2.33
CA SER A 286 -9.46 -8.50 -2.44
C SER A 286 -9.07 -9.06 -3.81
N VAL A 287 -9.80 -10.06 -4.32
CA VAL A 287 -9.55 -10.65 -5.65
C VAL A 287 -9.77 -9.63 -6.76
N LEU A 288 -10.81 -8.80 -6.67
CA LEU A 288 -11.07 -7.77 -7.67
C LEU A 288 -9.98 -6.68 -7.69
N ILE A 289 -9.49 -6.24 -6.53
CA ILE A 289 -8.37 -5.29 -6.47
C ILE A 289 -7.09 -5.92 -7.04
N LEU A 290 -6.77 -7.16 -6.66
CA LEU A 290 -5.60 -7.85 -7.20
C LEU A 290 -5.69 -8.01 -8.72
N THR A 291 -6.87 -8.38 -9.22
CA THR A 291 -7.12 -8.49 -10.67
C THR A 291 -6.94 -7.15 -11.36
N LEU A 292 -7.47 -6.06 -10.79
CA LEU A 292 -7.30 -4.70 -11.31
C LEU A 292 -5.82 -4.29 -11.35
N TYR A 293 -5.06 -4.58 -10.29
CA TYR A 293 -3.62 -4.31 -10.23
C TYR A 293 -2.85 -5.04 -11.33
N PHE A 294 -3.05 -6.36 -11.47
CA PHE A 294 -2.37 -7.14 -12.52
C PHE A 294 -2.86 -6.77 -13.93
N TRP A 295 -4.15 -6.46 -14.10
CA TRP A 295 -4.69 -5.97 -15.36
C TRP A 295 -4.03 -4.65 -15.76
N ASN A 296 -3.92 -3.70 -14.82
CA ASN A 296 -3.26 -2.42 -15.05
C ASN A 296 -1.78 -2.60 -15.42
N MET A 297 -1.08 -3.53 -14.76
CA MET A 297 0.31 -3.85 -15.07
C MET A 297 0.50 -4.48 -16.47
N MET A 298 -0.47 -5.27 -16.96
CA MET A 298 -0.31 -6.07 -18.18
C MET A 298 -0.94 -5.47 -19.45
N GLU A 299 -2.07 -4.77 -19.32
CA GLU A 299 -2.91 -4.34 -20.46
C GLU A 299 -2.89 -2.83 -20.70
N VAL A 300 -2.52 -2.02 -19.71
CA VAL A 300 -2.48 -0.56 -19.87
C VAL A 300 -1.11 -0.17 -20.43
N ASP A 301 -1.08 0.10 -21.73
CA ASP A 301 0.09 0.65 -22.41
C ASP A 301 0.49 2.01 -21.80
N VAL A 302 1.77 2.19 -21.50
CA VAL A 302 2.35 3.47 -21.00
C VAL A 302 2.06 4.66 -21.93
N ILE A 303 1.70 4.39 -23.19
CA ILE A 303 1.36 5.40 -24.21
C ILE A 303 -0.05 5.97 -23.98
N GLN A 304 -0.94 5.23 -23.34
CA GLN A 304 -2.30 5.67 -23.04
C GLN A 304 -2.31 6.33 -21.65
N ASP A 305 -2.59 7.64 -21.60
CA ASP A 305 -2.70 8.42 -20.35
C ASP A 305 -3.98 8.10 -19.55
N ILE A 306 -4.32 6.81 -19.43
CA ILE A 306 -5.53 6.29 -18.79
C ILE A 306 -5.14 5.77 -17.42
N ASP A 307 -5.79 6.25 -16.35
CA ASP A 307 -5.57 5.67 -15.03
C ASP A 307 -6.38 4.41 -14.81
N GLU A 308 -5.95 3.65 -13.81
CA GLU A 308 -6.64 2.52 -13.23
C GLU A 308 -8.16 2.77 -13.03
N TYR A 309 -8.55 3.93 -12.49
CA TYR A 309 -9.97 4.24 -12.22
C TYR A 309 -10.77 4.78 -13.40
N GLN A 310 -10.12 5.00 -14.56
CA GLN A 310 -10.81 5.31 -15.82
C GLN A 310 -11.20 4.03 -16.59
N THR A 311 -10.70 2.88 -16.15
CA THR A 311 -10.95 1.58 -16.78
C THR A 311 -12.21 0.90 -16.21
N TRP A 312 -12.78 -0.05 -16.98
CA TRP A 312 -13.97 -0.78 -16.55
C TRP A 312 -13.78 -1.57 -15.23
N PRO A 313 -12.64 -2.26 -14.96
CA PRO A 313 -12.47 -2.95 -13.70
C PRO A 313 -12.29 -1.96 -12.53
N GLY A 314 -11.76 -0.76 -12.79
CA GLY A 314 -11.70 0.32 -11.80
C GLY A 314 -13.10 0.73 -11.31
N TRP A 315 -14.02 0.98 -12.24
CA TRP A 315 -15.42 1.29 -11.91
C TRP A 315 -16.13 0.15 -11.16
N MET A 316 -15.83 -1.10 -11.51
CA MET A 316 -16.36 -2.27 -10.81
C MET A 316 -15.88 -2.31 -9.35
N THR A 317 -14.59 -2.07 -9.09
CA THR A 317 -14.02 -2.03 -7.73
C THR A 317 -14.61 -0.88 -6.91
N LEU A 318 -14.79 0.30 -7.52
CA LEU A 318 -15.47 1.43 -6.88
C LEU A 318 -16.93 1.12 -6.53
N GLY A 319 -17.67 0.51 -7.47
CA GLY A 319 -19.05 0.08 -7.25
C GLY A 319 -19.17 -0.92 -6.11
N LEU A 320 -18.30 -1.94 -6.06
CA LEU A 320 -18.28 -2.91 -4.96
C LEU A 320 -17.97 -2.23 -3.62
N ARG A 321 -17.04 -1.27 -3.58
CA ARG A 321 -16.74 -0.51 -2.35
C ARG A 321 -17.96 0.25 -1.82
N VAL A 322 -18.77 0.83 -2.71
CA VAL A 322 -20.04 1.48 -2.34
C VAL A 322 -21.07 0.47 -1.83
N VAL A 323 -21.18 -0.70 -2.45
CA VAL A 323 -22.07 -1.78 -1.97
C VAL A 323 -21.66 -2.25 -0.57
N ILE A 324 -20.36 -2.47 -0.35
CA ILE A 324 -19.82 -2.84 0.96
C ILE A 324 -20.08 -1.73 1.98
N MET A 325 -19.94 -0.45 1.61
CA MET A 325 -20.25 0.69 2.47
C MET A 325 -21.73 0.71 2.89
N VAL A 326 -22.66 0.51 1.95
CA VAL A 326 -24.10 0.47 2.28
C VAL A 326 -24.40 -0.69 3.21
N TRP A 327 -23.82 -1.86 2.95
CA TRP A 327 -23.98 -3.02 3.83
C TRP A 327 -23.37 -2.78 5.23
N PHE A 328 -22.17 -2.19 5.30
CA PHE A 328 -21.54 -1.75 6.55
C PHE A 328 -22.46 -0.85 7.36
N LEU A 329 -23.11 0.15 6.75
CA LEU A 329 -24.05 1.04 7.44
C LEU A 329 -25.29 0.30 7.95
N CYS A 330 -25.81 -0.66 7.18
CA CYS A 330 -26.94 -1.50 7.60
C CYS A 330 -26.58 -2.38 8.81
N GLU A 331 -25.40 -3.01 8.80
CA GLU A 331 -24.91 -3.83 9.92
C GLU A 331 -24.62 -2.97 11.15
N LEU A 332 -23.97 -1.82 10.96
CA LEU A 332 -23.70 -0.87 12.03
C LEU A 332 -25.01 -0.38 12.68
N ARG A 333 -26.02 -0.02 11.87
CA ARG A 333 -27.35 0.36 12.36
C ARG A 333 -27.99 -0.77 13.15
N THR A 334 -27.91 -2.00 12.65
CA THR A 334 -28.48 -3.18 13.33
C THR A 334 -27.83 -3.38 14.69
N THR A 335 -26.50 -3.29 14.76
CA THR A 335 -25.74 -3.36 16.03
C THR A 335 -26.14 -2.24 16.98
N MET A 336 -26.23 -0.99 16.50
CA MET A 336 -26.67 0.16 17.30
C MET A 336 -28.10 0.02 17.84
N THR A 337 -29.02 -0.57 17.07
CA THR A 337 -30.40 -0.79 17.54
C THR A 337 -30.54 -1.89 18.59
N TYR A 338 -29.60 -2.83 18.62
CA TYR A 338 -29.57 -3.91 19.60
C TYR A 338 -28.92 -3.47 20.91
N GLU A 339 -27.93 -2.58 20.84
CA GLU A 339 -27.17 -2.09 21.98
C GLU A 339 -27.93 -0.98 22.72
N HIS A 340 -28.22 -1.20 24.00
CA HIS A 340 -28.96 -0.24 24.84
C HIS A 340 -28.03 0.66 25.68
N ASN A 341 -26.74 0.35 25.74
CA ASN A 341 -25.75 1.13 26.50
C ASN A 341 -25.33 2.40 25.72
N ALA A 342 -25.62 3.57 26.29
CA ALA A 342 -25.32 4.87 25.68
C ALA A 342 -23.82 5.08 25.38
N THR A 343 -22.93 4.53 26.20
CA THR A 343 -21.47 4.66 26.04
C THR A 343 -20.98 3.90 24.81
N LYS A 344 -21.44 2.66 24.62
CA LYS A 344 -21.12 1.84 23.44
C LYS A 344 -21.75 2.41 22.17
N LEU A 345 -22.96 2.96 22.27
CA LEU A 345 -23.62 3.62 21.14
C LEU A 345 -22.83 4.85 20.66
N HIS A 346 -22.35 5.68 21.57
CA HIS A 346 -21.51 6.84 21.24
C HIS A 346 -20.20 6.42 20.56
N PHE A 347 -19.58 5.33 21.02
CA PHE A 347 -18.43 4.72 20.34
C PHE A 347 -18.76 4.32 18.90
N PHE A 348 -19.86 3.59 18.67
CA PHE A 348 -20.25 3.15 17.33
C PHE A 348 -20.58 4.31 16.40
N LEU A 349 -21.10 5.42 16.93
CA LEU A 349 -21.39 6.62 16.14
C LEU A 349 -20.10 7.24 15.60
N HIS A 350 -19.11 7.45 16.47
CA HIS A 350 -17.81 8.00 16.07
C HIS A 350 -17.05 7.05 15.15
N PHE A 351 -17.08 5.75 15.45
CA PHE A 351 -16.53 4.70 14.59
C PHE A 351 -17.16 4.72 13.19
N GLY A 352 -18.49 4.76 13.11
CA GLY A 352 -19.23 4.83 11.86
C GLY A 352 -18.90 6.07 11.05
N ALA A 353 -18.87 7.24 11.69
CA ALA A 353 -18.58 8.50 11.03
C ALA A 353 -17.18 8.52 10.40
N ALA A 354 -16.13 8.12 11.15
CA ALA A 354 -14.77 8.08 10.62
C ALA A 354 -14.59 7.01 9.54
N SER A 355 -15.19 5.84 9.72
CA SER A 355 -15.14 4.76 8.72
C SER A 355 -15.83 5.18 7.41
N LEU A 356 -16.92 5.93 7.49
CA LEU A 356 -17.63 6.44 6.31
C LEU A 356 -16.76 7.37 5.46
N VAL A 357 -15.97 8.24 6.11
CA VAL A 357 -14.97 9.08 5.42
C VAL A 357 -13.96 8.21 4.66
N TRP A 358 -13.49 7.13 5.28
CA TRP A 358 -12.59 6.17 4.63
C TRP A 358 -13.26 5.40 3.47
N PHE A 359 -14.54 5.06 3.56
CA PHE A 359 -15.24 4.41 2.45
C PHE A 359 -15.40 5.33 1.25
N ILE A 360 -15.77 6.60 1.48
CA ILE A 360 -16.20 7.52 0.44
C ILE A 360 -15.05 8.26 -0.25
N TYR A 361 -13.86 8.39 0.37
CA TYR A 361 -12.77 9.16 -0.23
C TYR A 361 -12.38 8.62 -1.62
N LEU A 362 -12.27 7.30 -1.79
CA LEU A 362 -11.75 6.74 -3.03
C LEU A 362 -12.69 7.03 -4.23
N PRO A 363 -14.02 6.77 -4.15
CA PRO A 363 -14.95 7.19 -5.20
C PRO A 363 -14.91 8.70 -5.49
N VAL A 364 -14.83 9.55 -4.46
CA VAL A 364 -14.81 11.01 -4.61
C VAL A 364 -13.52 11.47 -5.31
N VAL A 365 -12.37 10.95 -4.88
CA VAL A 365 -11.08 11.31 -5.47
C VAL A 365 -10.97 10.78 -6.90
N ALA A 366 -11.50 9.58 -7.19
CA ALA A 366 -11.55 9.05 -8.56
C ALA A 366 -12.35 9.96 -9.50
N LEU A 367 -13.49 10.51 -9.05
CA LEU A 367 -14.28 11.47 -9.83
C LEU A 367 -13.53 12.79 -10.04
N ILE A 368 -12.83 13.29 -9.01
CA ILE A 368 -11.99 14.49 -9.12
C ILE A 368 -10.86 14.26 -10.11
N ALA A 369 -10.21 13.09 -10.05
CA ALA A 369 -9.09 12.72 -10.91
C ALA A 369 -9.45 12.81 -12.40
N LEU A 370 -10.69 12.53 -12.80
CA LEU A 370 -11.14 12.66 -14.20
C LEU A 370 -10.90 14.06 -14.79
N GLN A 371 -10.97 15.10 -13.96
CA GLN A 371 -10.80 16.49 -14.39
C GLN A 371 -9.35 17.00 -14.32
N ILE A 372 -8.47 16.22 -13.70
CA ILE A 372 -7.06 16.59 -13.48
C ILE A 372 -6.22 16.06 -14.63
N SER A 373 -5.26 16.85 -15.10
CA SER A 373 -4.33 16.43 -16.14
C SER A 373 -3.48 15.23 -15.68
N PRO A 374 -3.13 14.29 -16.57
CA PRO A 374 -2.35 13.09 -16.21
C PRO A 374 -1.04 13.39 -15.46
N LEU A 375 -0.38 14.53 -15.77
CA LEU A 375 0.86 15.00 -15.13
C LEU A 375 0.79 15.15 -13.60
N TRP A 376 -0.40 15.47 -13.07
CA TRP A 376 -0.60 15.71 -11.63
C TRP A 376 -1.43 14.62 -10.96
N ARG A 377 -2.11 13.82 -11.77
CA ARG A 377 -3.15 12.91 -11.32
C ARG A 377 -2.62 11.80 -10.43
N TYR A 378 -1.47 11.21 -10.80
CA TYR A 378 -0.82 10.17 -10.01
C TYR A 378 -0.48 10.66 -8.60
N LYS A 379 0.17 11.83 -8.49
CA LYS A 379 0.57 12.44 -7.21
C LYS A 379 -0.64 12.77 -6.34
N LEU A 380 -1.70 13.29 -6.96
CA LEU A 380 -2.97 13.57 -6.29
C LEU A 380 -3.58 12.29 -5.70
N LEU A 381 -3.73 11.25 -6.52
CA LEU A 381 -4.31 9.97 -6.08
C LEU A 381 -3.49 9.35 -4.94
N LEU A 382 -2.17 9.33 -5.08
CA LEU A 382 -1.25 8.81 -4.08
C LEU A 382 -1.36 9.58 -2.75
N GLY A 383 -1.30 10.91 -2.81
CA GLY A 383 -1.36 11.79 -1.64
C GLY A 383 -2.69 11.67 -0.89
N PHE A 384 -3.82 11.70 -1.60
CA PHE A 384 -5.13 11.54 -0.98
C PHE A 384 -5.34 10.15 -0.37
N THR A 385 -4.89 9.09 -1.05
CA THR A 385 -5.01 7.71 -0.56
C THR A 385 -4.26 7.54 0.74
N TYR A 386 -2.97 7.88 0.79
CA TYR A 386 -2.19 7.74 2.02
C TYR A 386 -2.65 8.69 3.13
N SER A 387 -3.12 9.89 2.80
CA SER A 387 -3.68 10.81 3.80
C SER A 387 -4.96 10.25 4.43
N ALA A 388 -5.88 9.74 3.62
CA ALA A 388 -7.12 9.15 4.11
C ALA A 388 -6.87 7.87 4.91
N ASP A 389 -5.97 7.01 4.45
CA ASP A 389 -5.56 5.80 5.15
C ASP A 389 -4.86 6.14 6.48
N LEU A 390 -3.97 7.14 6.50
CA LEU A 390 -3.29 7.58 7.73
C LEU A 390 -4.28 8.13 8.75
N LEU A 391 -5.24 8.95 8.32
CA LEU A 391 -6.28 9.46 9.20
C LEU A 391 -7.17 8.34 9.76
N ALA A 392 -7.61 7.40 8.92
CA ALA A 392 -8.45 6.28 9.34
C ALA A 392 -7.70 5.34 10.30
N HIS A 393 -6.44 5.01 10.01
CA HIS A 393 -5.60 4.19 10.87
C HIS A 393 -5.25 4.89 12.19
N SER A 394 -5.00 6.20 12.18
CA SER A 394 -4.77 6.98 13.41
C SER A 394 -6.02 7.03 14.29
N PHE A 395 -7.19 7.24 13.69
CA PHE A 395 -8.45 7.23 14.41
C PHE A 395 -8.79 5.84 14.98
N MET A 396 -8.57 4.78 14.21
CA MET A 396 -8.74 3.41 14.68
C MET A 396 -7.77 3.10 15.84
N THR A 397 -6.51 3.54 15.72
CA THR A 397 -5.50 3.41 16.78
C THR A 397 -5.97 4.06 18.08
N TYR A 398 -6.56 5.25 17.98
CA TYR A 398 -7.13 5.96 19.12
C TYR A 398 -8.36 5.27 19.71
N LEU A 399 -9.25 4.73 18.88
CA LEU A 399 -10.43 4.00 19.34
C LEU A 399 -10.09 2.69 20.06
N LEU A 400 -9.07 1.97 19.56
CA LEU A 400 -8.59 0.71 20.13
C LEU A 400 -7.51 0.91 21.22
N TRP A 401 -7.32 2.13 21.72
CA TRP A 401 -6.36 2.41 22.77
C TRP A 401 -6.79 1.78 24.12
N PRO A 402 -5.85 1.26 24.95
CA PRO A 402 -6.25 0.37 26.03
C PRO A 402 -7.26 0.90 27.04
N GLU A 403 -7.04 2.10 27.56
CA GLU A 403 -7.91 2.77 28.55
C GLU A 403 -9.35 2.96 28.05
N ARG A 404 -9.53 3.02 26.73
CA ARG A 404 -10.82 3.22 26.09
C ARG A 404 -11.44 1.90 25.71
N ALA A 405 -10.67 1.06 25.03
CA ALA A 405 -11.10 -0.25 24.59
C ALA A 405 -11.65 -1.11 25.75
N GLU A 406 -11.11 -1.00 26.97
CA GLU A 406 -11.66 -1.65 28.17
C GLU A 406 -13.13 -1.30 28.48
N GLN A 407 -13.56 -0.07 28.18
CA GLN A 407 -14.93 0.39 28.44
C GLN A 407 -15.94 -0.12 27.41
N TYR A 408 -15.47 -0.47 26.20
CA TYR A 408 -16.33 -0.81 25.07
C TYR A 408 -16.29 -2.30 24.73
N LEU A 409 -15.13 -2.94 24.87
CA LEU A 409 -14.93 -4.36 24.63
C LEU A 409 -15.46 -5.18 25.81
N LEU A 410 -15.81 -6.44 25.56
CA LEU A 410 -16.43 -7.33 26.56
C LEU A 410 -15.53 -7.69 27.76
N LEU A 411 -14.37 -7.05 27.93
CA LEU A 411 -13.52 -7.15 29.13
C LEU A 411 -14.28 -6.80 30.42
N ALA A 412 -15.13 -5.76 30.37
CA ALA A 412 -15.87 -5.31 31.54
C ALA A 412 -16.97 -6.30 31.96
N TYR A 413 -17.61 -6.99 31.01
CA TYR A 413 -18.75 -7.86 31.31
C TYR A 413 -18.33 -9.20 31.93
N GLU A 414 -17.18 -9.76 31.52
CA GLU A 414 -16.71 -11.03 32.07
C GLU A 414 -16.16 -10.88 33.50
N ALA A 415 -15.51 -9.74 33.81
CA ALA A 415 -15.05 -9.41 35.17
C ALA A 415 -16.21 -9.08 36.14
N ASP A 416 -17.24 -8.37 35.66
CA ASP A 416 -18.43 -8.02 36.45
C ASP A 416 -19.30 -9.26 36.70
N LEU A 417 -19.47 -10.12 35.70
CA LEU A 417 -20.21 -11.37 35.86
C LEU A 417 -19.48 -12.38 36.74
N SER A 418 -18.14 -12.49 36.69
CA SER A 418 -17.39 -13.34 37.61
C SER A 418 -17.52 -12.85 39.05
N ALA A 419 -17.50 -11.53 39.27
CA ALA A 419 -17.69 -10.95 40.60
C ALA A 419 -19.11 -11.16 41.12
N GLU A 420 -20.14 -11.00 40.27
CA GLU A 420 -21.52 -11.32 40.65
C GLU A 420 -21.72 -12.82 40.91
N LEU A 421 -21.15 -13.71 40.10
CA LEU A 421 -21.20 -15.17 40.30
C LEU A 421 -20.53 -15.58 41.62
N ASP A 422 -19.39 -14.99 41.95
CA ASP A 422 -18.71 -15.21 43.23
C ASP A 422 -19.56 -14.69 44.41
N GLU A 423 -20.25 -13.55 44.26
CA GLU A 423 -21.19 -13.03 45.27
C GLU A 423 -22.44 -13.92 45.44
N PHE A 424 -22.90 -14.58 44.37
CA PHE A 424 -23.99 -15.57 44.43
C PHE A 424 -23.56 -16.88 45.09
N ASP A 425 -22.30 -17.31 44.92
CA ASP A 425 -21.75 -18.50 45.59
C ASP A 425 -21.42 -18.23 47.07
N GLU A 426 -21.13 -16.99 47.45
CA GLU A 426 -20.92 -16.57 48.86
C GLU A 426 -22.22 -16.29 49.64
N ALA A 427 -23.38 -16.22 48.98
CA ALA A 427 -24.66 -16.06 49.66
C ALA A 427 -24.96 -17.28 50.55
N PRO A 428 -25.24 -17.10 51.86
CA PRO A 428 -25.47 -18.21 52.76
C PRO A 428 -26.73 -18.96 52.34
N HIS A 429 -26.53 -20.19 51.88
CA HIS A 429 -27.59 -21.14 51.64
C HIS A 429 -28.30 -21.40 52.97
N ILE A 430 -29.46 -20.76 53.17
CA ILE A 430 -30.35 -21.05 54.30
C ILE A 430 -30.91 -22.46 54.06
N ILE A 431 -30.21 -23.47 54.58
CA ILE A 431 -30.74 -24.82 54.70
C ILE A 431 -31.81 -24.76 55.77
N ASN A 432 -33.08 -24.61 55.35
CA ASN A 432 -34.23 -24.83 56.20
C ASN A 432 -34.29 -26.32 56.55
N GLN A 433 -33.58 -26.69 57.62
CA GLN A 433 -33.74 -27.97 58.28
C GLN A 433 -35.09 -27.93 59.01
N TYR A 434 -36.11 -28.52 58.39
CA TYR A 434 -37.39 -28.75 59.04
C TYR A 434 -37.20 -29.83 60.12
N ASP A 435 -37.04 -29.40 61.38
CA ASP A 435 -37.31 -30.26 62.52
C ASP A 435 -38.83 -30.52 62.59
N THR A 436 -39.23 -31.69 62.13
CA THR A 436 -40.57 -32.23 62.37
C THR A 436 -40.71 -32.61 63.84
N ALA A 437 -41.42 -31.80 64.61
CA ALA A 437 -42.14 -32.27 65.80
C ALA A 437 -43.36 -31.37 66.07
N GLN A 438 -44.54 -31.82 65.65
CA GLN A 438 -45.81 -31.42 66.25
C GLN A 438 -46.55 -32.66 66.77
N ASP A 439 -46.91 -32.54 68.04
CA ASP A 439 -47.58 -33.48 68.94
C ASP A 439 -49.04 -33.80 68.53
N ILE A 440 -49.55 -34.98 68.95
CA ILE A 440 -50.84 -35.17 69.67
C ILE A 440 -51.11 -36.67 70.00
N ASN A 441 -51.17 -36.95 71.31
CA ASN A 441 -51.92 -37.96 72.10
C ASN A 441 -51.62 -39.48 71.99
N ASN A 442 -51.02 -40.10 73.04
CA ASN A 442 -51.75 -40.70 74.19
C ASN A 442 -50.85 -41.52 75.16
N HIS A 443 -51.19 -41.41 76.46
CA HIS A 443 -50.95 -42.32 77.60
C HIS A 443 -49.61 -42.41 78.39
N ARG A 444 -49.74 -41.92 79.64
CA ARG A 444 -49.41 -42.51 80.97
C ARG A 444 -48.01 -42.30 81.62
N SER A 445 -48.13 -41.96 82.91
CA SER A 445 -47.24 -42.07 84.09
C SER A 445 -46.08 -41.08 84.30
N LEU A 446 -46.37 -40.03 85.11
CA LEU A 446 -45.74 -39.59 86.38
C LEU A 446 -44.43 -40.32 86.85
N PRO A 447 -43.63 -39.72 87.77
CA PRO A 447 -43.43 -38.29 88.07
C PRO A 447 -41.97 -37.91 88.42
N ASN A 448 -41.81 -36.66 88.90
CA ASN A 448 -40.78 -36.13 89.82
C ASN A 448 -39.49 -35.59 89.18
N THR A 449 -38.91 -34.44 89.55
CA THR A 449 -39.15 -33.46 90.62
C THR A 449 -38.15 -32.30 90.45
N HIS A 450 -38.52 -31.10 90.94
CA HIS A 450 -37.65 -30.07 91.56
C HIS A 450 -36.64 -29.28 90.68
N PHE A 451 -36.83 -27.94 90.58
CA PHE A 451 -36.15 -26.88 91.38
C PHE A 451 -34.69 -26.67 90.94
N ASN A 452 -34.09 -25.49 90.79
CA ASN A 452 -34.46 -24.07 90.84
C ASN A 452 -33.13 -23.28 90.61
N ILE A 453 -33.24 -22.01 90.21
CA ILE A 453 -32.45 -20.87 90.75
C ILE A 453 -31.00 -20.60 90.25
N PHE A 454 -30.89 -19.42 89.61
CA PHE A 454 -29.97 -18.27 89.79
C PHE A 454 -28.49 -18.27 89.33
N ASN A 455 -28.24 -17.23 88.52
CA ASN A 455 -27.27 -16.11 88.65
C ASN A 455 -25.74 -16.27 88.60
N ASN A 456 -25.19 -15.38 87.76
CA ASN A 456 -24.15 -14.36 87.99
C ASN A 456 -22.64 -14.66 87.85
N HIS A 457 -22.05 -13.75 87.06
CA HIS A 457 -20.80 -12.98 87.23
C HIS A 457 -19.41 -13.62 87.08
N ASN A 458 -18.64 -12.98 86.17
CA ASN A 458 -17.27 -12.47 86.24
C ASN A 458 -16.28 -13.09 87.25
N ASP A 459 -15.09 -13.53 86.80
CA ASP A 459 -13.85 -12.72 86.76
C ASP A 459 -12.57 -13.55 86.46
N THR A 460 -11.66 -12.91 85.70
CA THR A 460 -10.17 -12.95 85.63
C THR A 460 -9.26 -14.19 85.87
N THR A 461 -8.34 -14.36 84.90
CA THR A 461 -6.86 -14.65 84.96
C THR A 461 -6.29 -16.04 85.36
N THR A 462 -5.58 -16.72 84.45
CA THR A 462 -4.08 -16.85 84.36
C THR A 462 -3.59 -18.00 83.45
N ASN A 463 -2.63 -17.68 82.57
CA ASN A 463 -1.47 -18.42 82.03
C ASN A 463 -1.48 -19.96 81.83
N ASN A 464 -1.29 -20.45 80.59
CA ASN A 464 0.02 -20.83 80.00
C ASN A 464 -0.10 -21.69 78.72
N HIS A 465 0.88 -21.46 77.82
CA HIS A 465 1.48 -22.37 76.82
C HIS A 465 0.85 -22.60 75.41
N LEU A 466 1.51 -21.95 74.45
CA LEU A 466 2.30 -22.51 73.32
C LEU A 466 1.75 -22.38 71.88
N SER A 467 2.54 -21.62 71.10
CA SER A 467 2.97 -21.83 69.68
C SER A 467 2.11 -21.37 68.49
N ASN A 468 2.64 -20.30 67.86
CA ASN A 468 2.97 -20.11 66.44
C ASN A 468 1.86 -20.21 65.36
N HIS A 469 1.50 -19.06 64.78
CA HIS A 469 1.72 -18.75 63.35
C HIS A 469 1.37 -17.28 63.05
N HIS A 470 2.39 -16.47 62.77
CA HIS A 470 2.28 -15.20 62.04
C HIS A 470 3.32 -15.23 60.91
N ASP A 471 3.02 -14.53 59.82
CA ASP A 471 3.85 -14.20 58.66
C ASP A 471 3.74 -15.11 57.43
N THR A 472 2.71 -14.88 56.60
CA THR A 472 2.80 -15.08 55.14
C THR A 472 1.77 -14.23 54.37
N ILE A 473 1.90 -12.90 54.35
CA ILE A 473 1.27 -12.04 53.33
C ILE A 473 2.28 -10.97 52.91
N SER A 474 3.22 -11.33 52.03
CA SER A 474 4.03 -10.34 51.30
C SER A 474 4.68 -10.85 50.00
N ASN A 475 4.41 -12.08 49.55
CA ASN A 475 5.10 -12.66 48.39
C ASN A 475 4.21 -12.93 47.16
N HIS A 476 2.97 -12.43 47.12
CA HIS A 476 2.05 -12.74 46.03
C HIS A 476 1.93 -11.66 44.93
N VAL A 477 2.63 -10.53 45.07
CA VAL A 477 2.55 -9.40 44.10
C VAL A 477 3.72 -9.37 43.11
N ASP A 478 4.87 -9.99 43.41
CA ASP A 478 6.05 -9.92 42.54
C ASP A 478 6.21 -11.09 41.54
N VAL A 479 5.37 -12.13 41.62
CA VAL A 479 5.46 -13.31 40.73
C VAL A 479 4.62 -13.18 39.46
N LEU A 480 3.60 -12.30 39.45
CA LEU A 480 2.76 -12.08 38.25
C LEU A 480 3.39 -11.16 37.21
N ASN A 481 4.34 -10.30 37.59
CA ASN A 481 5.01 -9.39 36.64
C ASN A 481 6.10 -10.06 35.79
N ASN A 482 6.71 -11.15 36.26
CA ASN A 482 7.78 -11.82 35.50
C ASN A 482 7.27 -12.80 34.44
N HIS A 483 6.05 -13.35 34.60
CA HIS A 483 5.50 -14.29 33.62
C HIS A 483 4.93 -13.62 32.35
N GLN A 484 4.72 -12.30 32.39
CA GLN A 484 4.16 -11.50 31.29
C GLN A 484 5.23 -10.94 30.33
N LEU A 485 6.52 -11.05 30.69
CA LEU A 485 7.66 -10.64 29.86
C LEU A 485 8.22 -11.76 28.97
N ASP A 486 8.03 -13.03 29.33
CA ASP A 486 8.63 -14.17 28.60
C ASP A 486 7.91 -14.57 27.31
N VAL A 487 6.66 -14.13 27.09
CA VAL A 487 5.89 -14.48 25.88
C VAL A 487 6.22 -13.55 24.68
N CYS A 488 6.96 -12.46 24.90
CA CYS A 488 7.34 -11.52 23.84
C CYS A 488 8.66 -11.86 23.11
N ASN A 489 9.40 -12.88 23.56
CA ASN A 489 10.71 -13.26 23.00
C ASN A 489 10.71 -14.50 22.09
N HIS A 490 9.54 -14.98 21.64
CA HIS A 490 9.45 -16.07 20.67
C HIS A 490 9.01 -15.57 19.29
N PHE A 491 9.95 -14.94 18.58
CA PHE A 491 9.98 -14.93 17.13
C PHE A 491 11.07 -15.91 16.70
N ASP A 492 10.66 -17.16 16.46
CA ASP A 492 11.58 -18.19 15.99
C ASP A 492 12.09 -17.86 14.60
N VAL A 493 13.41 -17.93 14.51
CA VAL A 493 14.25 -17.83 13.33
C VAL A 493 13.99 -19.05 12.44
N VAL A 494 13.31 -18.85 11.31
CA VAL A 494 13.34 -19.83 10.22
C VAL A 494 14.60 -19.56 9.39
N ASN A 495 15.69 -20.19 9.79
CA ASN A 495 16.84 -20.41 8.92
C ASN A 495 16.44 -21.44 7.85
N SER A 496 16.33 -21.01 6.60
CA SER A 496 16.38 -21.92 5.46
C SER A 496 17.60 -21.60 4.62
N TYR A 497 18.55 -22.54 4.63
CA TYR A 497 19.65 -22.64 3.69
C TYR A 497 19.09 -22.80 2.27
N PHE A 498 19.52 -21.98 1.33
CA PHE A 498 19.39 -22.25 -0.11
C PHE A 498 20.71 -21.91 -0.78
N ASP A 499 21.41 -22.95 -1.22
CA ASP A 499 22.63 -22.87 -2.04
C ASP A 499 22.21 -22.78 -3.53
N PRO A 500 22.99 -22.13 -4.41
CA PRO A 500 22.55 -21.68 -5.71
C PRO A 500 22.84 -22.70 -6.82
N SER A 501 21.88 -23.00 -7.67
CA SER A 501 22.16 -23.52 -9.01
C SER A 501 21.16 -23.01 -10.03
N SER A 502 21.74 -22.52 -11.13
CA SER A 502 21.20 -22.28 -12.47
C SER A 502 19.69 -22.38 -12.68
N ASP A 503 19.09 -21.34 -13.25
CA ASP A 503 18.50 -21.47 -14.59
C ASP A 503 18.23 -20.11 -15.23
N THR A 504 18.79 -19.99 -16.44
CA THR A 504 18.53 -18.97 -17.46
C THR A 504 17.09 -19.08 -17.95
N GLU A 505 16.31 -18.00 -17.89
CA GLU A 505 15.07 -17.91 -18.66
C GLU A 505 14.95 -16.58 -19.40
N GLN A 506 14.72 -16.71 -20.71
CA GLN A 506 14.69 -15.65 -21.70
C GLN A 506 13.37 -14.89 -21.65
N LEU A 507 13.44 -13.55 -21.57
CA LEU A 507 12.30 -12.69 -21.82
C LEU A 507 11.89 -12.75 -23.30
N LYS A 508 10.71 -13.28 -23.56
CA LYS A 508 10.03 -13.28 -24.85
C LYS A 508 9.27 -11.95 -25.00
N ILE A 509 9.80 -11.05 -25.81
CA ILE A 509 9.10 -9.83 -26.26
C ILE A 509 7.99 -10.27 -27.22
N LYS A 510 6.75 -9.89 -26.93
CA LYS A 510 5.58 -10.17 -27.79
C LYS A 510 5.31 -8.95 -28.67
N THR A 511 5.23 -9.23 -29.98
CA THR A 511 4.81 -8.36 -31.09
C THR A 511 3.40 -7.82 -30.94
#